data_AF-A0A6I6FFH1-F1
#
_entry.id   AF-A0A6I6FFH1-F1
#
_cell.length_a   1.000
_cell.length_b   1.000
_cell.length_c   1.000
_cell.angle_alpha   90.00
_cell.angle_beta   90.00
_cell.angle_gamma   90.00
#
_symmetry.space_group_name_H-M   'P 1'
#
loop_
_entity.id
_entity.type
_entity.pdbx_description
1 polymer ?
#
loop_
_entity_poly.entity_id
_entity_poly.type
_entity_poly.pdbx_seq_one_letter_code
_entity_poly.pdbx_strand_id
1 'polypeptide(L)' 'MRDVHEVRANAFPTVTDALRAVESLFLRGGQRTARRNAWTSVLEDRRRARDRVEAQHVLEAVAGRTSRAT' A
#
# COMPACT_ATOMS: atom_id res chain seq x y z
N MET A 1 -22.07 -54.11 -4.02
CA MET A 1 -21.20 -52.93 -4.14
C MET A 1 -21.70 -51.91 -3.14
N ARG A 2 -21.04 -51.77 -1.98
CA ARG A 2 -21.42 -50.78 -0.96
C ARG A 2 -20.50 -49.58 -1.13
N ASP A 3 -21.06 -48.44 -1.51
CA ASP A 3 -20.37 -47.16 -1.49
C ASP A 3 -20.04 -46.80 -0.04
N VAL A 4 -18.75 -46.78 0.26
CA VAL A 4 -18.23 -46.28 1.54
C VAL A 4 -18.14 -44.76 1.39
N HIS A 5 -19.14 -44.04 1.89
CA HIS A 5 -18.99 -42.60 2.07
C HIS A 5 -17.94 -42.35 3.16
N GLU A 6 -16.78 -41.82 2.76
CA GLU A 6 -15.74 -41.39 3.68
C GLU A 6 -16.24 -40.20 4.51
N VAL A 7 -16.55 -40.43 5.79
CA VAL A 7 -16.91 -39.36 6.72
C VAL A 7 -15.62 -38.69 7.17
N ARG A 8 -15.38 -37.45 6.73
CA ARG A 8 -14.26 -36.64 7.22
C ARG A 8 -14.60 -36.04 8.57
N ALA A 9 -13.92 -36.49 9.62
CA ALA A 9 -13.95 -35.83 10.91
C ALA A 9 -13.12 -34.53 10.84
N ASN A 10 -13.77 -33.38 11.01
CA ASN A 10 -13.06 -32.12 11.20
C ASN A 10 -12.56 -32.07 12.65
N ALA A 11 -11.24 -32.03 12.84
CA ALA A 11 -10.68 -31.80 14.17
C ALA A 11 -11.13 -30.43 14.70
N PHE A 12 -11.42 -30.37 16.00
CA PHE A 12 -11.71 -29.08 16.64
C PHE A 12 -10.47 -28.18 16.56
N PRO A 13 -10.63 -26.88 16.24
CA PRO A 13 -9.52 -25.96 16.14
C PRO A 13 -8.81 -25.84 17.51
N THR A 14 -7.49 -25.77 17.48
CA THR A 14 -6.72 -25.49 18.69
C THR A 14 -6.87 -24.03 19.11
N VAL A 15 -6.46 -23.70 20.33
CA VAL A 15 -6.40 -22.31 20.80
C VAL A 15 -5.53 -21.45 19.87
N THR A 16 -4.43 -21.99 19.35
CA THR A 16 -3.56 -21.28 18.41
C THR A 16 -4.27 -20.96 17.10
N ASP A 17 -5.08 -21.89 16.57
CA ASP A 17 -5.85 -21.66 15.34
C ASP A 17 -6.92 -20.58 15.56
N ALA A 18 -7.60 -20.62 16.71
CA ALA A 18 -8.57 -19.61 17.09
C ALA A 18 -7.93 -18.21 17.18
N LEU A 19 -6.77 -18.10 17.83
CA LEU A 19 -6.05 -16.83 17.95
C LEU A 19 -5.59 -16.31 16.58
N ARG A 20 -5.09 -17.18 15.70
CA ARG A 20 -4.69 -16.81 14.33
C ARG A 20 -5.88 -16.35 13.48
N ALA A 21 -7.05 -16.95 13.65
CA ALA A 21 -8.27 -16.52 12.97
C ALA A 21 -8.71 -15.12 13.43
N VAL A 22 -8.66 -14.85 14.74
CA VAL A 22 -8.96 -13.54 15.32
C VAL A 22 -7.96 -12.48 14.84
N GLU A 23 -6.67 -12.80 14.86
CA GLU A 23 -5.62 -11.93 14.30
C GLU A 23 -5.88 -11.62 12.82
N SER A 24 -6.19 -12.64 12.02
CA SER A 24 -6.49 -12.46 10.60
C SER A 24 -7.71 -11.56 10.39
N LEU A 25 -8.75 -11.70 11.23
CA LEU A 25 -9.95 -10.84 11.17
C LEU A 25 -9.60 -9.38 11.45
N PHE A 26 -8.84 -9.10 12.51
CA PHE A 26 -8.46 -7.74 12.87
C PHE A 26 -7.47 -7.11 11.88
N LEU A 27 -6.47 -7.88 11.43
CA LEU A 27 -5.41 -7.35 10.57
C LEU A 27 -5.85 -7.19 9.10
N ARG A 28 -6.87 -7.92 8.63
CA ARG A 28 -7.33 -7.85 7.23
C ARG A 28 -7.75 -6.44 6.82
N GLY A 29 -8.39 -5.69 7.73
CA GLY A 29 -8.75 -4.28 7.49
C GLY A 29 -7.52 -3.38 7.36
N GLY A 30 -6.59 -3.47 8.32
CA GLY A 30 -5.37 -2.68 8.33
C GLY A 30 -4.49 -2.92 7.11
N GLN A 31 -4.42 -4.16 6.63
CA GLN A 31 -3.65 -4.55 5.44
C GLN A 31 -4.14 -3.90 4.14
N ARG A 32 -5.46 -3.72 4.00
CA ARG A 32 -6.05 -3.03 2.84
C ARG A 32 -5.79 -1.52 2.91
N THR A 33 -5.93 -0.93 4.09
CA THR A 33 -5.62 0.49 4.32
C THR A 33 -4.14 0.78 4.08
N ALA A 34 -3.23 -0.07 4.57
CA ALA A 34 -1.79 0.05 4.33
C ALA A 34 -1.45 0.06 2.84
N ARG A 35 -2.04 -0.85 2.04
CA ARG A 35 -1.85 -0.87 0.57
C ARG A 35 -2.33 0.41 -0.10
N ARG A 36 -3.49 0.93 0.30
CA ARG A 36 -4.03 2.19 -0.23
C ARG A 36 -3.14 3.37 0.14
N ASN A 37 -2.73 3.46 1.41
CA ASN A 37 -1.87 4.53 1.89
C ASN A 37 -0.52 4.51 1.16
N ALA A 38 0.08 3.32 0.99
CA ALA A 38 1.33 3.15 0.25
C ALA A 38 1.18 3.63 -1.20
N TRP A 39 0.11 3.22 -1.88
CA TRP A 39 -0.16 3.65 -3.24
C TRP A 39 -0.36 5.17 -3.34
N THR A 40 -1.16 5.77 -2.45
CA THR A 40 -1.37 7.22 -2.40
C THR A 40 -0.06 7.95 -2.17
N SER A 41 0.79 7.48 -1.24
CA SER A 41 2.11 8.09 -0.99
C SER A 41 2.97 8.10 -2.24
N VAL A 42 3.02 6.98 -2.98
CA VAL A 42 3.79 6.89 -4.23
C VAL A 42 3.28 7.86 -5.30
N LEU A 43 1.95 8.02 -5.42
CA LEU A 43 1.37 8.99 -6.35
C LEU A 43 1.71 10.43 -5.96
N GLU A 44 1.59 10.76 -4.67
CA GLU A 44 1.96 12.08 -4.15
C GLU A 44 3.45 12.37 -4.33
N ASP A 45 4.34 11.39 -4.09
CA ASP A 45 5.77 11.59 -4.29
C ASP A 45 6.14 11.81 -5.75
N ARG A 46 5.47 11.11 -6.67
CA ARG A 46 5.62 11.36 -8.12
C ARG A 46 5.15 12.75 -8.50
N ARG A 47 4.05 13.22 -7.92
CA ARG A 47 3.57 14.59 -8.13
C ARG A 47 4.59 15.59 -7.60
N ARG A 48 5.02 15.47 -6.34
CA ARG A 48 6.04 16.34 -5.74
C ARG A 48 7.35 16.35 -6.54
N ALA A 49 7.75 15.22 -7.11
CA ALA A 49 8.94 15.15 -7.96
C ALA A 49 8.79 16.02 -9.22
N ARG A 50 7.63 15.97 -9.89
CA ARG A 50 7.35 16.84 -11.04
C ARG A 50 7.29 18.32 -10.65
N ASP A 51 6.58 18.62 -9.55
CA ASP A 51 6.44 19.98 -9.05
C ASP A 51 7.82 20.61 -8.74
N ARG A 52 8.77 19.82 -8.19
CA ARG A 52 10.16 20.28 -7.97
C ARG A 52 10.90 20.58 -9.28
N VAL A 53 10.72 19.76 -10.31
CA VAL A 53 11.35 19.97 -11.62
C VAL A 53 10.79 21.22 -12.30
N GLU A 54 9.47 21.40 -12.27
CA GLU A 54 8.83 22.59 -12.82
C GLU A 54 9.28 23.86 -12.08
N ALA A 55 9.30 23.81 -10.74
CA ALA A 55 9.81 24.92 -9.93
C ALA A 55 11.27 25.25 -10.27
N GLN A 56 12.13 24.24 -10.45
CA GLN A 56 13.52 24.43 -10.84
C GLN A 56 13.63 25.17 -12.18
N HIS A 57 12.89 24.75 -13.21
CA HIS A 57 12.90 25.45 -14.51
C HIS A 57 12.46 26.90 -14.41
N VAL A 58 11.44 27.20 -13.59
CA VAL A 58 10.99 28.58 -13.37
C VAL A 58 12.07 29.41 -12.69
N LEU A 59 12.72 28.86 -11.66
CA LEU A 59 13.81 29.53 -10.96
C LEU A 59 15.01 29.79 -11.88
N GLU A 60 15.41 28.82 -12.69
CA GLU A 60 16.48 28.98 -13.69
C GLU A 60 16.13 30.05 -14.73
N ALA A 61 14.88 30.07 -15.22
CA ALA A 61 14.44 31.08 -16.16
C ALA A 61 14.44 32.49 -15.56
N VAL A 62 14.06 32.63 -14.28
CA VAL A 62 14.14 33.92 -13.56
C VAL A 62 15.60 34.35 -13.38
N ALA A 63 16.46 33.45 -12.90
CA ALA A 63 17.88 33.73 -12.69
C ALA A 63 18.58 34.16 -13.99
N GLY A 64 18.34 33.44 -15.09
CA GLY A 64 18.89 33.79 -16.40
C GLY A 64 18.43 35.14 -16.94
N ARG A 65 17.21 35.59 -16.61
CA ARG A 65 16.75 36.96 -16.94
C ARG A 65 17.47 38.01 -16.10
N THR A 66 17.61 37.78 -14.80
CA THR A 66 18.34 38.70 -13.90
C THR A 66 19.79 38.88 -14.34
N SER A 67 20.50 37.80 -14.68
CA SER A 67 21.89 37.87 -15.16
C SER A 67 22.07 38.62 -16.48
N ARG A 68 21.04 38.73 -17.33
CA ARG A 68 21.09 39.54 -18.57
C ARG A 68 20.83 41.03 -18.36
N ALA A 69 20.31 41.40 -17.19
CA ALA A 69 19.97 42.79 -16.84
C ALA A 69 21.09 43.52 -16.08
N THR A 70 22.14 42.80 -15.66
CA THR A 70 23.35 43.32 -14.97
C THR A 70 24.54 43.30 -15.91
#